data_AF-A0AAU5WYD4-F1
#
_entry.id   AF-A0AAU5WYD4-F1
#
_cell.length_a   1.000
_cell.length_b   1.000
_cell.length_c   1.000
_cell.angle_alpha   90.00
_cell.angle_beta   90.00
_cell.angle_gamma   90.00
#
_symmetry.space_group_name_H-M   'P 1'
#
loop_
_entity.id
_entity.type
_entity.pdbx_description
1 polymer ?
#
loop_
_entity_poly.entity_id
_entity_poly.type
_entity_poly.pdbx_seq_one_letter_code
_entity_poly.pdbx_strand_id
1 'polypeptide(L)'
;MDEQGIALQLLSMPGALDAEQARKWNDRTADIVAAHPDRFGLLAALPMAEPDRAVDEIRYATDQLHADGFAVATNYDGVYFGDGRFEAVFAKLDQHQLPLFVHPALPPAFDQLGLGRPGPLIEYPMDMARTIVDAIFAGVLLRYRNLRLVLAHAGGVLPTLQDRIALLGRESWVANPLQLASEQLTEQLGGLYLDTAIGGGAAGIVPAVQMVGVDHLVFGTDYPPRGHRHRRRHVKEPPDHPRPCRAAATGGHLRPPVPERGRTRRRTRHAQHGRWVPLMSDETFSPLTGYRVT
;
A
#
# COMPACT_ATOMS: atom_id res chain seq x y z
N MET A 1 -3.66 -5.79 17.65
CA MET A 1 -2.75 -6.79 17.05
C MET A 1 -2.99 -8.17 17.65
N ASP A 2 -2.82 -8.37 18.95
CA ASP A 2 -2.99 -9.68 19.62
C ASP A 2 -4.34 -10.35 19.36
N GLU A 3 -5.44 -9.61 19.51
CA GLU A 3 -6.81 -10.10 19.24
C GLU A 3 -7.02 -10.57 17.80
N GLN A 4 -6.23 -10.05 16.86
CA GLN A 4 -6.34 -10.32 15.43
C GLN A 4 -5.19 -11.23 14.93
N GLY A 5 -4.34 -11.75 15.83
CA GLY A 5 -3.19 -12.57 15.47
C GLY A 5 -2.12 -11.86 14.64
N ILE A 6 -2.09 -10.52 14.65
CA ILE A 6 -1.10 -9.74 13.90
C ILE A 6 0.23 -9.73 14.68
N ALA A 7 1.23 -10.39 14.11
CA ALA A 7 2.56 -10.49 14.71
C ALA A 7 3.29 -9.14 14.68
N LEU A 8 3.36 -8.52 13.49
CA LEU A 8 4.14 -7.32 13.22
C LEU A 8 3.31 -6.27 12.48
N GLN A 9 3.51 -5.00 12.81
CA GLN A 9 2.94 -3.86 12.09
C GLN A 9 4.07 -2.92 11.63
N LEU A 10 4.12 -2.65 10.34
CA LEU A 10 4.96 -1.59 9.80
C LEU A 10 4.29 -0.24 10.03
N LEU A 11 4.97 0.64 10.75
CA LEU A 11 4.51 1.98 11.07
C LEU A 11 4.94 2.93 9.97
N SER A 12 3.99 3.72 9.45
CA SER A 12 4.21 4.64 8.34
C SER A 12 3.40 5.92 8.52
N MET A 13 3.90 7.04 8.01
CA MET A 13 3.14 8.28 7.83
C MET A 13 3.31 8.78 6.39
N PRO A 14 2.61 8.16 5.42
CA PRO A 14 2.64 8.66 4.07
C PRO A 14 1.84 9.96 3.98
N GLY A 15 2.52 11.05 3.62
CA GLY A 15 1.89 12.36 3.50
C GLY A 15 2.88 13.44 3.08
N ALA A 16 2.36 14.63 2.78
CA ALA A 16 3.14 15.82 2.49
C ALA A 16 3.66 16.45 3.80
N LEU A 17 4.63 15.78 4.42
CA LEU A 17 5.38 16.33 5.55
C LEU A 17 6.52 17.20 5.02
N ASP A 18 6.79 18.32 5.68
CA ASP A 18 8.09 18.97 5.54
C ASP A 18 9.19 18.10 6.20
N ALA A 19 10.45 18.41 5.91
CA ALA A 19 11.56 17.60 6.40
C ALA A 19 11.75 17.61 7.93
N GLU A 20 11.33 18.65 8.65
CA GLU A 20 11.40 18.66 10.11
C GLU A 20 10.33 17.75 10.73
N GLN A 21 9.12 17.79 10.15
CA GLN A 21 8.01 16.92 10.53
C GLN A 21 8.33 15.45 10.20
N ALA A 22 8.90 15.18 9.02
CA ALA A 22 9.34 13.85 8.63
C ALA A 22 10.39 13.31 9.61
N ARG A 23 11.45 14.08 9.89
CA ARG A 23 12.49 13.72 10.86
C ARG A 23 11.93 13.38 12.23
N LYS A 24 11.10 14.29 12.77
CA LYS A 24 10.47 14.13 14.08
C LYS A 24 9.56 12.91 14.15
N TRP A 25 8.86 12.60 13.07
CA TRP A 25 8.04 11.40 13.00
C TRP A 25 8.89 10.13 12.95
N ASN A 26 9.93 10.12 12.13
CA ASN A 26 10.84 9.01 11.97
C ASN A 26 11.55 8.68 13.29
N ASP A 27 12.12 9.68 13.99
CA ASP A 27 12.79 9.51 15.28
C ASP A 27 11.84 8.91 16.34
N ARG A 28 10.63 9.47 16.47
CA ARG A 28 9.63 8.95 17.42
C ARG A 28 9.18 7.53 17.10
N THR A 29 9.08 7.20 15.83
CA THR A 29 8.66 5.87 15.40
C THR A 29 9.80 4.87 15.62
N ALA A 30 11.05 5.28 15.39
CA ALA A 30 12.22 4.49 15.72
C ALA A 30 12.31 4.19 17.23
N ASP A 31 11.97 5.15 18.11
CA ASP A 31 11.88 4.90 19.55
C ASP A 31 10.84 3.81 19.89
N ILE A 32 9.68 3.82 19.21
CA ILE A 32 8.63 2.81 19.39
C ILE A 32 9.09 1.44 18.91
N VAL A 33 9.75 1.38 17.75
CA VAL A 33 10.34 0.15 17.20
C VAL A 33 11.41 -0.39 18.14
N ALA A 34 12.29 0.46 18.66
CA ALA A 34 13.32 0.06 19.62
C ALA A 34 12.73 -0.50 20.93
N ALA A 35 11.59 0.03 21.38
CA ALA A 35 10.88 -0.46 22.56
C ALA A 35 10.19 -1.82 22.33
N HIS A 36 9.78 -2.12 21.09
CA HIS A 36 9.05 -3.35 20.74
C HIS A 36 9.46 -3.91 19.36
N PRO A 37 10.72 -4.34 19.19
CA PRO A 37 11.30 -4.66 17.87
C PRO A 37 10.74 -5.96 17.25
N ASP A 38 10.08 -6.80 18.05
CA ASP A 38 9.37 -8.00 17.58
C ASP A 38 7.94 -7.70 17.12
N ARG A 39 7.44 -6.48 17.36
CA ARG A 39 6.06 -6.07 17.06
C ARG A 39 5.96 -4.97 16.03
N PHE A 40 6.96 -4.09 15.91
CA PHE A 40 6.91 -2.96 15.00
C PHE A 40 8.15 -2.89 14.11
N GLY A 41 7.94 -2.40 12.90
CA GLY A 41 9.00 -1.90 12.02
C GLY A 41 8.69 -0.50 11.52
N LEU A 42 9.66 0.13 10.88
CA LEU A 42 9.61 1.52 10.43
C LEU A 42 9.64 1.61 8.91
N LEU A 43 8.57 2.17 8.34
CA LEU A 43 8.60 2.76 7.00
C LEU A 43 8.76 4.28 7.14
N ALA A 44 9.98 4.75 6.96
CA ALA A 44 10.33 6.15 7.17
C ALA A 44 9.58 7.07 6.19
N ALA A 45 8.99 8.14 6.73
CA ALA A 45 8.35 9.18 5.92
C ALA A 45 9.42 10.02 5.21
N LEU A 46 9.15 10.41 3.97
CA LEU A 46 10.06 11.23 3.18
C LEU A 46 9.43 12.59 2.84
N PRO A 47 10.17 13.70 3.01
CA PRO A 47 9.70 15.04 2.67
C PRO A 47 9.83 15.30 1.17
N MET A 48 9.07 14.58 0.35
CA MET A 48 9.25 14.63 -1.12
C MET A 48 8.99 16.01 -1.73
N ALA A 49 8.23 16.89 -1.06
CA ALA A 49 8.08 18.28 -1.49
C ALA A 49 9.42 19.06 -1.48
N GLU A 50 10.42 18.57 -0.75
CA GLU A 50 11.79 19.06 -0.67
C GLU A 50 12.78 17.95 -1.12
N PRO A 51 12.91 17.61 -2.42
CA PRO A 51 13.62 16.41 -2.88
C PRO A 51 15.07 16.27 -2.38
N ASP A 52 15.82 17.37 -2.31
CA ASP A 52 17.18 17.36 -1.77
C ASP A 52 17.21 16.92 -0.30
N ARG A 53 16.25 17.39 0.50
CA ARG A 53 16.12 16.97 1.90
C ARG A 53 15.57 15.55 2.04
N ALA A 54 14.78 15.08 1.07
CA ALA A 54 14.36 13.68 1.03
C ALA A 54 15.55 12.73 0.80
N VAL A 55 16.52 13.12 -0.02
CA VAL A 55 17.78 12.36 -0.19
C VAL A 55 18.56 12.26 1.12
N ASP A 56 18.67 13.37 1.86
CA ASP A 56 19.33 13.38 3.18
C ASP A 56 18.55 12.55 4.21
N GLU A 57 17.23 12.60 4.18
CA GLU A 57 16.37 11.82 5.07
C GLU A 57 16.49 10.32 4.80
N ILE A 58 16.59 9.89 3.53
CA ILE A 58 16.82 8.48 3.18
C ILE A 58 18.11 7.97 3.82
N ARG A 59 19.20 8.74 3.71
CA ARG A 59 20.49 8.39 4.32
C ARG A 59 20.36 8.25 5.82
N TYR A 60 19.77 9.24 6.47
CA TYR A 60 19.61 9.23 7.92
C TYR A 60 18.74 8.06 8.40
N ALA A 61 17.58 7.85 7.77
CA ALA A 61 16.66 6.80 8.16
C ALA A 61 17.28 5.40 7.99
N THR A 62 18.06 5.16 6.94
CA THR A 62 18.76 3.88 6.80
C THR A 62 19.95 3.75 7.73
N ASP A 63 20.82 4.76 7.80
CA ASP A 63 22.11 4.65 8.50
C ASP A 63 21.97 4.77 10.02
N GLN A 64 21.06 5.63 10.50
CA GLN A 64 20.89 5.95 11.91
C GLN A 64 19.68 5.26 12.54
N LEU A 65 18.56 5.17 11.82
CA LEU A 65 17.33 4.58 12.36
C LEU A 65 17.14 3.12 11.96
N HIS A 66 17.94 2.61 11.02
CA HIS A 66 17.80 1.26 10.46
C HIS A 66 16.38 0.96 9.97
N ALA A 67 15.76 1.95 9.29
CA ALA A 67 14.41 1.83 8.76
C ALA A 67 14.26 0.58 7.87
N ASP A 68 13.13 -0.11 8.01
CA ASP A 68 12.78 -1.31 7.23
C ASP A 68 12.33 -0.96 5.79
N GLY A 69 12.03 0.31 5.54
CA GLY A 69 11.65 0.86 4.25
C GLY A 69 11.18 2.29 4.33
N PHE A 70 10.44 2.72 3.33
CA PHE A 70 9.98 4.10 3.17
C PHE A 70 8.50 4.17 2.84
N ALA A 71 7.86 5.28 3.19
CA ALA A 71 6.46 5.55 2.87
C ALA A 71 6.31 6.93 2.22
N VAL A 72 5.63 6.96 1.06
CA VAL A 72 5.39 8.16 0.25
C VAL A 72 3.93 8.26 -0.16
N ALA A 73 3.53 9.47 -0.54
CA ALA A 73 2.24 9.75 -1.14
C ALA A 73 2.31 9.61 -2.68
N THR A 74 1.16 9.39 -3.32
CA THR A 74 1.03 9.33 -4.79
C THR A 74 1.42 10.65 -5.47
N ASN A 75 1.15 11.78 -4.85
CA ASN A 75 1.54 13.08 -5.37
C ASN A 75 1.85 14.09 -4.26
N TYR A 76 2.57 15.15 -4.64
CA TYR A 76 2.91 16.27 -3.78
C TYR A 76 2.52 17.57 -4.50
N ASP A 77 1.37 18.13 -4.14
CA ASP A 77 0.73 19.28 -4.81
C ASP A 77 0.57 19.10 -6.33
N GLY A 78 0.12 17.91 -6.74
CA GLY A 78 -0.07 17.56 -8.14
C GLY A 78 1.20 17.21 -8.91
N VAL A 79 2.34 17.14 -8.23
CA VAL A 79 3.58 16.60 -8.80
C VAL A 79 3.62 15.09 -8.57
N TYR A 80 3.67 14.33 -9.66
CA TYR A 80 3.68 12.87 -9.68
C TYR A 80 5.09 12.32 -9.94
N PHE A 81 5.24 11.00 -9.83
CA PHE A 81 6.55 10.32 -9.83
C PHE A 81 7.34 10.45 -11.12
N GLY A 82 6.70 10.74 -12.25
CA GLY A 82 7.37 10.99 -13.53
C GLY A 82 8.05 12.36 -13.62
N ASP A 83 7.80 13.28 -12.67
CA ASP A 83 8.48 14.58 -12.63
C ASP A 83 9.97 14.40 -12.31
N GLY A 84 10.82 15.03 -13.14
CA GLY A 84 12.27 14.91 -13.03
C GLY A 84 12.87 15.39 -11.70
N ARG A 85 12.13 16.15 -10.88
CA ARG A 85 12.61 16.57 -9.55
C ARG A 85 12.79 15.41 -8.58
N PHE A 86 12.14 14.27 -8.81
CA PHE A 86 12.27 13.09 -7.96
C PHE A 86 13.40 12.15 -8.39
N GLU A 87 14.10 12.42 -9.49
CA GLU A 87 15.18 11.56 -10.00
C GLU A 87 16.24 11.26 -8.93
N ALA A 88 16.74 12.29 -8.23
CA ALA A 88 17.76 12.10 -7.19
C ALA A 88 17.23 11.25 -6.02
N VAL A 89 15.94 11.38 -5.68
CA VAL A 89 15.29 10.62 -4.63
C VAL A 89 15.17 9.15 -5.04
N PHE A 90 14.65 8.87 -6.24
CA PHE A 90 14.52 7.50 -6.74
C PHE A 90 15.87 6.82 -6.94
N ALA A 91 16.88 7.55 -7.44
CA ALA A 91 18.25 7.07 -7.51
C ALA A 91 18.77 6.66 -6.14
N LYS A 92 18.46 7.45 -5.10
CA LYS A 92 18.88 7.14 -3.74
C LYS A 92 18.14 5.93 -3.17
N LEU A 93 16.83 5.84 -3.35
CA LEU A 93 16.02 4.70 -2.93
C LEU A 93 16.46 3.39 -3.61
N ASP A 94 16.78 3.44 -4.91
CA ASP A 94 17.28 2.32 -5.69
C ASP A 94 18.57 1.73 -5.10
N GLN A 95 19.49 2.59 -4.64
CA GLN A 95 20.75 2.16 -3.99
C GLN A 95 20.51 1.38 -2.70
N HIS A 96 19.46 1.70 -1.94
CA HIS A 96 19.18 1.07 -0.65
C HIS A 96 18.36 -0.21 -0.76
N GLN A 97 17.63 -0.40 -1.87
CA GLN A 97 16.88 -1.64 -2.17
C GLN A 97 15.85 -2.04 -1.10
N LEU A 98 15.38 -1.05 -0.35
CA LEU A 98 14.33 -1.22 0.65
C LEU A 98 12.94 -0.98 0.01
N PRO A 99 11.88 -1.58 0.56
CA PRO A 99 10.52 -1.36 0.05
C PRO A 99 10.10 0.11 0.15
N LEU A 100 9.41 0.58 -0.88
CA LEU A 100 8.77 1.89 -0.92
C LEU A 100 7.25 1.69 -0.94
N PHE A 101 6.62 1.91 0.20
CA PHE A 101 5.16 1.89 0.32
C PHE A 101 4.57 3.17 -0.25
N VAL A 102 3.70 3.04 -1.24
CA VAL A 102 3.00 4.14 -1.88
C VAL A 102 1.57 4.14 -1.38
N HIS A 103 1.19 5.21 -0.68
CA HIS A 103 -0.16 5.42 -0.21
C HIS A 103 -0.82 6.56 -0.97
N PRO A 104 -2.12 6.48 -1.28
CA PRO A 104 -2.80 7.53 -2.02
C PRO A 104 -2.92 8.85 -1.25
N ALA A 105 -2.90 9.95 -2.01
CA ALA A 105 -3.22 11.31 -1.60
C ALA A 105 -4.42 11.85 -2.41
N LEU A 106 -4.85 13.07 -2.08
CA LEU A 106 -5.87 13.76 -2.89
C LEU A 106 -5.24 14.23 -4.20
N PRO A 107 -5.96 14.16 -5.34
CA PRO A 107 -5.49 14.75 -6.58
C PRO A 107 -5.54 16.30 -6.52
N PRO A 108 -4.73 17.02 -7.33
CA PRO A 108 -4.65 18.49 -7.34
C PRO A 108 -5.95 19.23 -7.73
N ALA A 109 -6.97 18.50 -8.20
CA ALA A 109 -8.29 19.04 -8.56
C ALA A 109 -9.43 18.39 -7.75
N PHE A 110 -9.15 17.95 -6.52
CA PHE A 110 -10.11 17.19 -5.72
C PHE A 110 -11.45 17.92 -5.50
N ASP A 111 -11.46 19.25 -5.35
CA ASP A 111 -12.73 19.99 -5.16
C ASP A 111 -13.69 19.83 -6.35
N GLN A 112 -13.15 19.59 -7.55
CA GLN A 112 -13.92 19.37 -8.78
C GLN A 112 -14.25 17.88 -8.96
N LEU A 113 -13.31 16.99 -8.63
CA LEU A 113 -13.42 15.54 -8.85
C LEU A 113 -14.22 14.83 -7.76
N GLY A 114 -14.11 15.31 -6.51
CA GLY A 114 -14.72 14.66 -5.35
C GLY A 114 -16.23 14.66 -5.39
N LEU A 115 -16.86 15.64 -6.06
CA LEU A 115 -18.31 15.76 -6.20
C LEU A 115 -19.04 15.63 -4.84
N GLY A 116 -18.44 16.08 -3.73
CA GLY A 116 -18.99 15.93 -2.37
C GLY A 116 -18.77 14.56 -1.70
N ARG A 117 -18.02 13.64 -2.32
CA ARG A 117 -17.56 12.37 -1.72
C ARG A 117 -16.15 12.53 -1.14
N PRO A 118 -15.81 11.80 -0.07
CA PRO A 118 -14.47 11.86 0.51
C PRO A 118 -13.44 11.16 -0.39
N GLY A 119 -12.19 11.64 -0.36
CA GLY A 119 -11.08 11.10 -1.17
C GLY A 119 -10.91 9.57 -1.16
N PRO A 120 -10.96 8.89 0.01
CA PRO A 120 -10.81 7.45 0.08
C PRO A 120 -11.84 6.64 -0.71
N LEU A 121 -13.00 7.21 -1.06
CA LEU A 121 -14.07 6.45 -1.70
C LEU A 121 -13.75 6.08 -3.16
N ILE A 122 -13.26 7.05 -3.95
CA ILE A 122 -12.94 6.83 -5.37
C ILE A 122 -11.64 7.50 -5.80
N GLU A 123 -11.28 8.66 -5.23
CA GLU A 123 -10.17 9.44 -5.76
C GLU A 123 -8.81 8.88 -5.37
N TYR A 124 -8.68 8.31 -4.17
CA TYR A 124 -7.45 7.65 -3.73
C TYR A 124 -7.01 6.50 -4.65
N PRO A 125 -7.84 5.49 -4.95
CA PRO A 125 -7.45 4.43 -5.86
C PRO A 125 -7.25 4.91 -7.31
N MET A 126 -7.89 6.01 -7.73
CA MET A 126 -7.66 6.62 -9.05
C MET A 126 -6.31 7.34 -9.12
N ASP A 127 -5.94 8.07 -8.07
CA ASP A 127 -4.68 8.81 -7.99
C ASP A 127 -3.46 7.87 -7.92
N MET A 128 -3.64 6.69 -7.30
CA MET A 128 -2.67 5.58 -7.37
C MET A 128 -2.37 5.21 -8.82
N ALA A 129 -3.40 5.00 -9.64
CA ALA A 129 -3.22 4.63 -11.03
C ALA A 129 -2.50 5.71 -11.83
N ARG A 130 -2.87 6.98 -11.60
CA ARG A 130 -2.23 8.12 -12.26
C ARG A 130 -0.73 8.18 -11.99
N THR A 131 -0.32 8.01 -10.73
CA THR A 131 1.08 8.05 -10.30
C THR A 131 1.93 6.97 -10.95
N ILE A 132 1.42 5.73 -10.97
CA ILE A 132 2.16 4.59 -11.50
C ILE A 132 2.23 4.63 -13.03
N VAL A 133 1.14 5.01 -13.70
CA VAL A 133 1.15 5.21 -15.15
C VAL A 133 2.16 6.30 -15.51
N ASP A 134 2.14 7.44 -14.81
CA ASP A 134 3.10 8.54 -15.01
C ASP A 134 4.55 8.06 -14.81
N ALA A 135 4.84 7.33 -13.73
CA ALA A 135 6.17 6.76 -13.47
C ALA A 135 6.64 5.79 -14.57
N ILE A 136 5.75 4.94 -15.09
CA ILE A 136 6.03 3.99 -16.17
C ILE A 136 6.39 4.74 -17.46
N PHE A 137 5.55 5.68 -17.91
CA PHE A 137 5.78 6.42 -19.15
C PHE A 137 6.96 7.39 -19.07
N ALA A 138 7.27 7.91 -17.88
CA ALA A 138 8.49 8.65 -17.61
C ALA A 138 9.74 7.75 -17.52
N GLY A 139 9.59 6.42 -17.46
CA GLY A 139 10.68 5.44 -17.40
C GLY A 139 11.36 5.33 -16.03
N VAL A 140 10.71 5.76 -14.96
CA VAL A 140 11.24 5.69 -13.58
C VAL A 140 11.56 4.24 -13.22
N LEU A 141 10.61 3.32 -13.46
CA LEU A 141 10.79 1.89 -13.19
C LEU A 141 11.78 1.23 -14.16
N LEU A 142 12.12 1.89 -15.28
CA LEU A 142 13.16 1.42 -16.19
C LEU A 142 14.57 1.82 -15.73
N ARG A 143 14.71 3.02 -15.16
CA ARG A 143 15.98 3.56 -14.63
C ARG A 143 16.33 2.96 -13.27
N TYR A 144 15.33 2.78 -12.41
CA TYR A 144 15.49 2.41 -11.01
C TYR A 144 14.91 1.02 -10.74
N ARG A 145 15.63 -0.01 -11.20
CA ARG A 145 15.18 -1.41 -11.25
C ARG A 145 15.11 -2.11 -9.90
N ASN A 146 15.76 -1.56 -8.89
CA ASN A 146 15.77 -2.11 -7.54
C ASN A 146 14.66 -1.52 -6.66
N LEU A 147 13.89 -0.54 -7.16
CA LEU A 147 12.71 -0.04 -6.45
C LEU A 147 11.68 -1.15 -6.31
N ARG A 148 11.29 -1.43 -5.07
CA ARG A 148 10.21 -2.35 -4.73
C ARG A 148 9.02 -1.54 -4.26
N LEU A 149 8.15 -1.16 -5.20
CA LEU A 149 6.95 -0.40 -4.90
C LEU A 149 5.87 -1.33 -4.32
N VAL A 150 5.40 -1.01 -3.12
CA VAL A 150 4.25 -1.67 -2.48
C VAL A 150 3.07 -0.70 -2.52
N LEU A 151 2.06 -0.99 -3.33
CA LEU A 151 0.91 -0.12 -3.52
C LEU A 151 -0.18 -0.45 -2.51
N ALA A 152 -0.66 0.58 -1.82
CA ALA A 152 -1.82 0.45 -0.96
C ALA A 152 -3.08 0.03 -1.75
N HIS A 153 -3.99 -0.61 -1.04
CA HIS A 153 -5.37 -0.84 -1.47
C HIS A 153 -5.52 -1.72 -2.70
N ALA A 154 -4.77 -2.84 -2.72
CA ALA A 154 -4.70 -3.76 -3.85
C ALA A 154 -4.29 -3.08 -5.18
N GLY A 155 -3.53 -1.97 -5.11
CA GLY A 155 -3.15 -1.18 -6.29
C GLY A 155 -4.24 -0.24 -6.81
N GLY A 156 -5.31 -0.03 -6.05
CA GLY A 156 -6.43 0.82 -6.45
C GLY A 156 -7.14 0.30 -7.69
N VAL A 157 -7.25 1.12 -8.73
CA VAL A 157 -7.89 0.70 -10.00
C VAL A 157 -6.91 0.11 -11.02
N LEU A 158 -5.60 0.12 -10.74
CA LEU A 158 -4.57 -0.35 -11.68
C LEU A 158 -4.81 -1.79 -12.18
N PRO A 159 -5.07 -2.78 -11.30
CA PRO A 159 -5.20 -4.16 -11.78
C PRO A 159 -6.36 -4.35 -12.76
N THR A 160 -7.45 -3.61 -12.58
CA THR A 160 -8.61 -3.63 -13.50
C THR A 160 -8.33 -2.91 -14.82
N LEU A 161 -7.39 -1.96 -14.83
CA LEU A 161 -7.03 -1.18 -16.02
C LEU A 161 -5.81 -1.72 -16.78
N GLN A 162 -5.15 -2.78 -16.29
CA GLN A 162 -3.88 -3.27 -16.85
C GLN A 162 -3.93 -3.52 -18.37
N ASP A 163 -4.96 -4.20 -18.86
CA ASP A 163 -5.11 -4.52 -20.29
C ASP A 163 -5.39 -3.25 -21.12
N ARG A 164 -6.14 -2.31 -20.54
CA ARG A 164 -6.42 -1.02 -21.17
C ARG A 164 -5.14 -0.20 -21.30
N ILE A 165 -4.31 -0.19 -20.26
CA ILE A 165 -3.02 0.51 -20.26
C ILE A 165 -2.11 -0.11 -21.31
N ALA A 166 -1.98 -1.44 -21.32
CA ALA A 166 -1.14 -2.15 -22.28
C ALA A 166 -1.61 -1.93 -23.72
N LEU A 167 -2.92 -2.02 -23.99
CA LEU A 167 -3.49 -1.87 -25.33
C LEU A 167 -3.38 -0.43 -25.84
N LEU A 168 -3.86 0.55 -25.05
CA LEU A 168 -3.96 1.94 -25.50
C LEU A 168 -2.64 2.71 -25.34
N GLY A 169 -1.74 2.27 -24.47
CA GLY A 169 -0.48 2.97 -24.16
C GLY A 169 0.48 3.15 -25.34
N ARG A 170 0.22 2.46 -26.46
CA ARG A 170 0.98 2.54 -27.71
C ARG A 170 0.29 3.26 -28.85
N GLU A 171 -0.94 3.71 -28.63
CA GLU A 171 -1.67 4.45 -29.64
C GLU A 171 -0.95 5.77 -29.96
N SER A 172 -0.99 6.19 -31.22
CA SER A 172 -0.26 7.37 -31.69
C SER A 172 -0.69 8.69 -31.04
N TRP A 173 -1.90 8.72 -30.45
CA TRP A 173 -2.43 9.86 -29.70
C TRP A 173 -2.09 9.83 -28.21
N VAL A 174 -1.44 8.78 -27.72
CA VAL A 174 -0.92 8.69 -26.35
C VAL A 174 0.53 9.16 -26.33
N ALA A 175 0.85 10.05 -25.37
CA ALA A 175 2.21 10.50 -25.15
C ALA A 175 3.06 9.35 -24.58
N ASN A 176 3.82 8.67 -25.44
CA ASN A 176 4.72 7.57 -25.08
C ASN A 176 6.15 7.91 -25.55
N PRO A 177 6.87 8.80 -24.84
CA PRO A 177 8.17 9.32 -25.29
C PRO A 177 9.27 8.25 -25.37
N LEU A 178 9.11 7.15 -24.63
CA LEU A 178 10.05 6.02 -24.59
C LEU A 178 9.69 4.89 -25.57
N GLN A 179 8.61 5.04 -26.34
CA GLN A 179 8.11 4.03 -27.29
C GLN A 179 7.91 2.64 -26.64
N LEU A 180 7.41 2.62 -25.40
CA LEU A 180 7.17 1.39 -24.66
C LEU A 180 6.20 0.49 -25.39
N ALA A 181 6.58 -0.78 -25.56
CA ALA A 181 5.70 -1.83 -26.07
C ALA A 181 4.69 -2.28 -25.01
N SER A 182 3.54 -2.84 -25.42
CA SER A 182 2.56 -3.42 -24.48
C SER A 182 3.20 -4.41 -23.52
N GLU A 183 4.13 -5.23 -24.00
CA GLU A 183 4.86 -6.21 -23.18
C GLU A 183 5.67 -5.54 -22.08
N GLN A 184 6.31 -4.39 -22.38
CA GLN A 184 7.07 -3.61 -21.39
C GLN A 184 6.15 -2.89 -20.40
N LEU A 185 4.94 -2.50 -20.81
CA LEU A 185 3.93 -1.94 -19.92
C LEU A 185 3.42 -3.02 -18.96
N THR A 186 3.06 -4.20 -19.49
CA THR A 186 2.62 -5.36 -18.70
C THR A 186 3.71 -5.84 -17.75
N GLU A 187 4.97 -5.93 -18.19
CA GLU A 187 6.09 -6.35 -17.34
C GLU A 187 6.32 -5.38 -16.17
N GLN A 188 6.28 -4.08 -16.42
CA GLN A 188 6.43 -3.07 -15.35
C GLN A 188 5.27 -3.11 -14.35
N LEU A 189 4.04 -3.33 -14.81
CA LEU A 189 2.88 -3.50 -13.93
C LEU A 189 2.98 -4.79 -13.10
N GLY A 190 3.42 -5.89 -13.71
CA GLY A 190 3.60 -7.17 -13.03
C GLY A 190 4.72 -7.19 -11.99
N GLY A 191 5.71 -6.30 -12.13
CA GLY A 191 6.80 -6.13 -11.16
C GLY A 191 6.42 -5.43 -9.85
N LEU A 192 5.19 -4.92 -9.72
CA LEU A 192 4.71 -4.21 -8.53
C LEU A 192 4.30 -5.17 -7.42
N TYR A 193 4.35 -4.71 -6.17
CA TYR A 193 3.75 -5.38 -5.02
C TYR A 193 2.48 -4.66 -4.59
N LEU A 194 1.48 -5.39 -4.10
CA LEU A 194 0.19 -4.82 -3.71
C LEU A 194 -0.20 -5.29 -2.32
N ASP A 195 -0.67 -4.38 -1.47
CA ASP A 195 -1.25 -4.77 -0.18
C ASP A 195 -2.72 -5.21 -0.30
N THR A 196 -3.25 -5.86 0.73
CA THR A 196 -4.68 -6.26 0.80
C THR A 196 -5.57 -5.26 1.54
N ALA A 197 -5.06 -4.12 1.96
CA ALA A 197 -5.77 -3.23 2.89
C ALA A 197 -6.95 -2.55 2.19
N ILE A 198 -8.19 -2.64 2.69
CA ILE A 198 -9.40 -2.02 2.07
C ILE A 198 -9.73 -2.53 0.64
N GLY A 199 -8.83 -3.24 -0.05
CA GLY A 199 -9.00 -3.89 -1.35
C GLY A 199 -9.06 -5.42 -1.30
N GLY A 200 -9.02 -6.02 -0.09
CA GLY A 200 -8.92 -7.47 0.13
C GLY A 200 -10.14 -8.32 -0.28
N GLY A 201 -11.20 -7.72 -0.83
CA GLY A 201 -12.35 -8.46 -1.36
C GLY A 201 -12.05 -9.07 -2.73
N ALA A 202 -12.85 -10.06 -3.16
CA ALA A 202 -12.66 -10.75 -4.45
C ALA A 202 -12.57 -9.80 -5.65
N ALA A 203 -13.34 -8.71 -5.64
CA ALA A 203 -13.33 -7.70 -6.70
C ALA A 203 -12.00 -6.94 -6.84
N GLY A 204 -11.22 -6.82 -5.76
CA GLY A 204 -9.88 -6.22 -5.81
C GLY A 204 -8.78 -7.27 -5.97
N ILE A 205 -8.89 -8.40 -5.26
CA ILE A 205 -7.83 -9.42 -5.24
C ILE A 205 -7.73 -10.22 -6.52
N VAL A 206 -8.84 -10.59 -7.17
CA VAL A 206 -8.76 -11.37 -8.43
C VAL A 206 -7.97 -10.63 -9.51
N PRO A 207 -8.28 -9.37 -9.86
CA PRO A 207 -7.48 -8.66 -10.87
C PRO A 207 -6.06 -8.36 -10.37
N ALA A 208 -5.86 -8.15 -9.06
CA ALA A 208 -4.52 -8.00 -8.48
C ALA A 208 -3.65 -9.25 -8.70
N VAL A 209 -4.17 -10.45 -8.41
CA VAL A 209 -3.47 -11.72 -8.68
C VAL A 209 -3.20 -11.90 -10.18
N GLN A 210 -4.14 -11.52 -11.04
CA GLN A 210 -3.93 -11.58 -12.49
C GLN A 210 -2.81 -10.64 -12.96
N MET A 211 -2.65 -9.48 -12.32
CA MET A 211 -1.63 -8.49 -12.66
C MET A 211 -0.24 -8.87 -12.16
N VAL A 212 -0.10 -9.20 -10.86
CA VAL A 212 1.22 -9.32 -10.20
C VAL A 212 1.55 -10.74 -9.73
N GLY A 213 0.59 -11.66 -9.76
CA GLY A 213 0.74 -12.99 -9.17
C GLY A 213 0.63 -12.98 -7.63
N VAL A 214 0.47 -14.17 -7.04
CA VAL A 214 0.23 -14.30 -5.59
C VAL A 214 1.44 -13.92 -4.75
N ASP A 215 2.66 -14.12 -5.27
CA ASP A 215 3.92 -13.86 -4.56
C ASP A 215 4.21 -12.37 -4.38
N HIS A 216 3.47 -11.51 -5.09
CA HIS A 216 3.59 -10.06 -5.03
C HIS A 216 2.47 -9.41 -4.19
N LEU A 217 1.63 -10.22 -3.53
CA LEU A 217 0.63 -9.74 -2.59
C LEU A 217 1.16 -9.76 -1.15
N VAL A 218 0.94 -8.66 -0.42
CA VAL A 218 1.29 -8.54 0.99
C VAL A 218 0.06 -8.21 1.84
N PHE A 219 -0.02 -8.75 3.04
CA PHE A 219 -1.15 -8.48 3.92
C PHE A 219 -1.09 -7.06 4.49
N GLY A 220 -2.22 -6.34 4.44
CA GLY A 220 -2.39 -5.01 5.01
C GLY A 220 -3.81 -4.78 5.53
N THR A 221 -3.95 -3.89 6.53
CA THR A 221 -5.25 -3.60 7.16
C THR A 221 -5.67 -2.12 7.11
N ASP A 222 -4.76 -1.21 6.76
CA ASP A 222 -4.95 0.25 6.89
C ASP A 222 -5.35 0.67 8.33
N TYR A 223 -4.67 0.09 9.33
CA TYR A 223 -4.92 0.41 10.73
C TYR A 223 -4.15 1.67 11.16
N PRO A 224 -4.76 2.59 11.93
CA PRO A 224 -6.14 2.56 12.40
C PRO A 224 -7.12 2.99 11.30
N PRO A 225 -8.32 2.38 11.21
CA PRO A 225 -9.34 2.89 10.31
C PRO A 225 -9.59 4.36 10.66
N ARG A 226 -9.52 5.25 9.66
CA ARG A 226 -9.87 6.67 9.83
C ARG A 226 -11.31 6.72 10.38
N GLY A 227 -11.41 6.93 11.69
CA GLY A 227 -12.64 6.73 12.47
C GLY A 227 -12.36 6.45 13.95
N HIS A 228 -11.17 5.94 14.29
CA HIS A 228 -10.74 5.72 15.68
C HIS A 228 -10.01 6.91 16.32
N ARG A 229 -10.16 8.14 15.80
CA ARG A 229 -9.72 9.35 16.52
C ARG A 229 -10.85 9.90 17.39
N HIS A 230 -10.61 9.83 18.70
CA HIS A 230 -11.24 10.56 19.79
C HIS A 230 -12.40 11.50 19.42
N ARG A 231 -13.64 11.09 19.72
CA ARG A 231 -14.71 12.03 20.05
C ARG A 231 -14.26 12.88 21.25
N ARG A 232 -13.70 14.05 21.00
CA ARG A 232 -13.73 15.17 21.94
C ARG A 232 -14.31 16.40 21.24
N ARG A 233 -15.60 16.61 21.51
CA ARG A 233 -16.32 17.89 21.68
C ARG A 233 -16.34 18.89 20.51
N HIS A 234 -17.47 18.93 19.81
CA HIS A 234 -18.54 19.95 19.96
C HIS A 234 -19.51 19.85 18.77
N VAL A 235 -20.60 19.10 18.94
CA VAL A 235 -21.80 19.26 18.10
C VAL A 235 -22.98 19.22 19.05
N LYS A 236 -23.78 20.30 19.06
CA LYS A 236 -25.07 20.39 19.74
C LYS A 236 -25.97 19.27 19.22
N GLU A 237 -26.55 18.50 20.12
CA GLU A 237 -27.55 17.47 19.78
C GLU A 237 -28.77 18.10 19.09
N PRO A 238 -29.28 17.50 18.00
CA PRO A 238 -30.67 17.63 17.60
C PRO A 238 -31.51 16.43 18.10
N PRO A 239 -32.83 16.59 18.24
CA PRO A 239 -33.67 15.76 19.08
C PRO A 239 -34.12 14.43 18.45
N ASP A 240 -34.55 13.55 19.36
CA ASP A 240 -35.09 12.19 19.20
C ASP A 240 -35.99 11.94 17.99
N HIS A 241 -35.74 10.81 17.31
CA HIS A 241 -36.78 10.05 16.61
C HIS A 241 -36.55 8.52 16.72
N PRO A 242 -37.62 7.71 16.74
CA PRO A 242 -37.64 6.39 17.38
C PRO A 242 -37.11 5.25 16.50
N ARG A 243 -36.53 4.24 17.16
CA ARG A 243 -36.09 2.96 16.57
C ARG A 243 -37.28 2.06 16.22
N PRO A 244 -37.17 1.22 15.17
CA PRO A 244 -37.89 -0.05 15.12
C PRO A 244 -36.98 -1.23 15.47
N CYS A 245 -37.41 -2.03 16.45
CA CYS A 245 -36.98 -3.39 16.70
C CYS A 245 -37.55 -4.34 15.62
N ARG A 246 -36.79 -5.35 15.17
CA ARG A 246 -37.00 -6.76 15.55
C ARG A 246 -36.03 -7.70 14.84
N ALA A 247 -35.75 -8.78 15.56
CA ALA A 247 -34.86 -9.89 15.28
C ALA A 247 -35.37 -10.85 14.20
N ALA A 248 -34.45 -11.60 13.58
CA ALA A 248 -34.41 -13.08 13.61
C ALA A 248 -33.43 -13.61 12.55
N ALA A 249 -32.43 -14.39 12.99
CA ALA A 249 -31.91 -15.58 12.29
C ALA A 249 -30.75 -16.17 13.11
N THR A 250 -31.11 -16.79 14.24
CA THR A 250 -30.26 -17.80 14.89
C THR A 250 -30.32 -19.09 14.08
N GLY A 251 -29.19 -19.56 13.57
CA GLY A 251 -29.04 -20.88 12.95
C GLY A 251 -27.69 -21.45 13.36
N GLY A 252 -27.68 -22.24 14.43
CA GLY A 252 -26.50 -22.92 14.93
C GLY A 252 -26.18 -24.17 14.11
N HIS A 253 -24.88 -24.44 13.93
CA HIS A 253 -24.41 -25.80 13.69
C HIS A 253 -23.17 -26.09 14.52
N LEU A 254 -23.20 -27.30 15.07
CA LEU A 254 -22.35 -27.88 16.10
C LEU A 254 -20.93 -28.17 15.56
N ARG A 255 -19.92 -27.87 16.37
CA ARG A 255 -18.53 -28.37 16.20
C ARG A 255 -18.35 -29.69 16.94
N PRO A 256 -17.60 -30.67 16.40
CA PRO A 256 -17.00 -31.75 17.19
C PRO A 256 -15.58 -31.35 17.68
N PRO A 257 -15.02 -32.04 18.71
CA PRO A 257 -13.86 -31.59 19.46
C PRO A 257 -12.51 -32.00 18.84
N VAL A 258 -11.48 -31.18 19.05
CA VAL A 258 -10.07 -31.49 18.76
C VAL A 258 -9.35 -31.80 20.08
N PRO A 259 -8.49 -32.84 20.18
CA PRO A 259 -7.69 -33.10 21.37
C PRO A 259 -6.35 -32.36 21.35
N GLU A 260 -6.00 -31.79 22.50
CA GLU A 260 -4.70 -31.19 22.80
C GLU A 260 -3.56 -32.22 22.80
N ARG A 261 -2.41 -31.84 22.23
CA ARG A 261 -1.09 -32.30 22.70
C ARG A 261 -0.10 -31.15 22.64
N GLY A 262 0.34 -30.74 23.84
CA GLY A 262 1.46 -29.82 23.99
C GLY A 262 2.78 -30.45 23.57
N ARG A 263 3.72 -29.59 23.13
CA ARG A 263 5.15 -29.83 23.25
C ARG A 263 5.88 -28.50 23.30
N THR A 264 6.51 -28.27 24.44
CA THR A 264 7.55 -27.27 24.68
C THR A 264 8.75 -27.52 23.77
N ARG A 265 9.37 -26.46 23.26
CA ARG A 265 10.82 -26.40 23.06
C ARG A 265 11.32 -24.96 22.89
N ARG A 266 12.17 -24.55 23.82
CA ARG A 266 13.10 -23.42 23.69
C ARG A 266 13.88 -23.55 22.37
N ARG A 267 14.03 -22.44 21.64
CA ARG A 267 15.15 -22.21 20.73
C ARG A 267 15.63 -20.77 20.85
N THR A 268 16.85 -20.63 21.35
CA THR A 268 17.75 -19.50 21.08
C THR A 268 18.16 -19.49 19.60
N ARG A 269 18.20 -18.32 18.95
CA ARG A 269 19.38 -17.75 18.26
C ARG A 269 19.06 -16.57 17.34
N HIS A 270 20.02 -15.65 17.33
CA HIS A 270 20.57 -14.83 16.24
C HIS A 270 19.66 -14.02 15.31
N ALA A 271 20.05 -12.75 15.18
CA ALA A 271 19.62 -11.78 14.19
C ALA A 271 19.51 -12.41 12.79
N GLN A 272 18.29 -12.40 12.26
CA GLN A 272 18.00 -12.57 10.85
C GLN A 272 17.29 -11.29 10.41
N HIS A 273 17.88 -10.56 9.47
CA HIS A 273 17.16 -9.56 8.70
C HIS A 273 15.92 -10.19 8.08
N GLY A 274 14.78 -9.52 8.22
CA GLY A 274 13.46 -10.03 7.89
C GLY A 274 13.38 -10.52 6.44
N ARG A 275 13.31 -11.83 6.25
CA ARG A 275 12.82 -12.43 5.01
C ARG A 275 11.30 -12.43 5.08
N TRP A 276 10.69 -11.77 4.10
CA TRP A 276 9.26 -11.82 3.82
C TRP A 276 8.84 -13.27 3.54
N VAL A 277 7.80 -13.73 4.22
CA VAL A 277 7.24 -15.07 4.04
C VAL A 277 6.03 -14.94 3.11
N PRO A 278 6.04 -15.56 1.91
CA PRO A 278 4.87 -15.62 1.05
C PRO A 278 3.70 -16.29 1.78
N LEU A 279 2.46 -15.89 1.48
CA LEU A 279 1.28 -16.63 1.91
C LEU A 279 1.43 -18.08 1.44
N MET A 280 1.43 -19.01 2.40
CA MET A 280 1.63 -20.44 2.16
C MET A 280 0.69 -20.95 1.06
N SER A 281 1.28 -21.55 0.03
CA SER A 281 0.60 -22.35 -0.97
C SER A 281 0.19 -23.68 -0.34
N ASP A 282 -1.03 -23.78 0.19
CA ASP A 282 -1.66 -25.08 0.40
C ASP A 282 -2.74 -25.29 -0.66
N GLU A 283 -2.54 -26.36 -1.43
CA GLU A 283 -3.39 -26.83 -2.51
C GLU A 283 -4.80 -27.11 -2.00
N THR A 284 -5.80 -26.48 -2.62
CA THR A 284 -7.05 -27.08 -3.15
C THR A 284 -8.03 -25.98 -3.54
N PHE A 285 -7.90 -25.46 -4.76
CA PHE A 285 -9.00 -24.76 -5.42
C PHE A 285 -9.19 -25.33 -6.82
N SER A 286 -10.19 -26.18 -6.97
CA SER A 286 -10.62 -26.76 -8.25
C SER A 286 -11.35 -25.68 -9.08
N PRO A 287 -11.05 -25.50 -10.37
CA PRO A 287 -11.67 -24.47 -11.18
C PRO A 287 -13.07 -24.92 -11.61
N LEU A 288 -14.11 -24.22 -11.15
CA LEU A 288 -15.44 -24.35 -11.73
C LEU A 288 -15.49 -23.58 -13.05
N THR A 289 -15.43 -24.39 -14.10
CA THR A 289 -15.98 -24.19 -15.44
C THR A 289 -17.24 -23.32 -15.51
N GLY A 290 -17.22 -22.38 -16.46
CA GLY A 290 -18.32 -22.19 -17.39
C GLY A 290 -19.16 -20.93 -17.24
N TYR A 291 -18.84 -19.89 -17.99
CA TYR A 291 -19.85 -19.00 -18.58
C TYR A 291 -19.48 -18.70 -20.04
N ARG A 292 -20.39 -19.10 -20.94
CA ARG A 292 -20.38 -18.72 -22.36
C ARG A 292 -20.87 -17.28 -22.50
N VAL A 293 -20.16 -16.53 -23.32
CA VAL A 293 -20.53 -15.21 -23.82
C VAL A 293 -21.75 -15.33 -24.74
N THR A 294 -22.74 -14.47 -24.56
CA THR A 294 -23.64 -13.96 -25.61
C THR A 294 -23.56 -12.46 -25.62
#